data_AF-A0A0F8XGG8-F1
#
_entry.id   AF-A0A0F8XGG8-F1
#
_cell.length_a   1.000
_cell.length_b   1.000
_cell.length_c   1.000
_cell.angle_alpha   90.00
_cell.angle_beta   90.00
_cell.angle_gamma   90.00
#
_symmetry.space_group_name_H-M   'P 1'
#
loop_
_entity.id
_entity.type
_entity.pdbx_description
1 polymer ?
#
loop_
_entity_poly.entity_id
_entity_poly.type
_entity_poly.pdbx_seq_one_letter_code
_entity_poly.pdbx_strand_id
1 'polypeptide(L)' 'MKVGFFEEKEGVKSSTRLNSFILLFALIGLDAGWLLYVEHIQNPIDANFIAFNFLVLIAIFTPKFLHKLAELK' A
#
# COMPACT_ATOMS: atom_id res chain seq x y z
N MET A 1 -18.04 -16.17 -13.65
CA MET A 1 -17.04 -16.25 -12.56
C MET A 1 -16.75 -14.83 -12.09
N LYS A 2 -17.15 -14.45 -10.87
CA LYS A 2 -16.82 -13.14 -10.31
C LYS A 2 -15.37 -13.16 -9.88
N VAL A 3 -14.51 -12.56 -10.67
CA VAL A 3 -13.06 -12.50 -10.42
C VAL A 3 -12.82 -11.61 -9.19
N GLY A 4 -12.17 -12.15 -8.16
CA GLY A 4 -11.83 -11.42 -6.94
C GLY A 4 -10.96 -10.18 -7.21
N PHE A 5 -10.89 -9.23 -6.27
CA PHE A 5 -10.08 -7.99 -6.40
C PHE A 5 -8.57 -8.23 -6.69
N PHE A 6 -8.09 -9.44 -6.42
CA PHE A 6 -6.70 -9.87 -6.65
C PHE A 6 -6.59 -11.07 -7.59
N GLU A 7 -7.70 -11.49 -8.21
CA GLU A 7 -7.68 -12.50 -9.25
C GLU A 7 -7.63 -11.79 -10.60
N GLU A 8 -6.80 -12.29 -11.49
CA GLU A 8 -6.72 -11.86 -12.89
C GLU A 8 -7.16 -13.04 -13.77
N LYS A 9 -7.65 -12.76 -14.97
CA LYS A 9 -7.95 -13.79 -15.97
C LYS A 9 -6.69 -14.63 -16.26
N GLU A 10 -6.86 -15.94 -16.45
CA GLU A 10 -5.76 -16.84 -16.80
C GLU A 10 -4.96 -16.29 -17.99
N GLY A 11 -3.62 -16.22 -17.85
CA GLY A 11 -2.71 -15.78 -18.90
C GLY A 11 -2.21 -14.32 -18.82
N VAL A 12 -2.71 -13.50 -17.87
CA VAL A 12 -2.21 -12.13 -17.67
C VAL A 12 -1.20 -12.10 -16.51
N LYS A 13 0.00 -11.54 -16.74
CA LYS A 13 0.99 -11.33 -15.68
C LYS A 13 0.49 -10.24 -14.72
N SER A 14 0.26 -10.61 -13.46
CA SER A 14 -0.14 -9.67 -12.43
C SER A 14 1.00 -8.75 -11.99
N SER A 15 1.16 -7.64 -12.70
CA SER A 15 1.95 -6.50 -12.26
C SER A 15 1.43 -5.96 -10.92
N THR A 16 0.13 -6.13 -10.64
CA THR A 16 -0.52 -5.67 -9.42
C THR A 16 -0.05 -6.40 -8.16
N ARG A 17 0.17 -7.72 -8.22
CA ARG A 17 0.72 -8.49 -7.08
C ARG A 17 2.16 -8.07 -6.80
N LEU A 18 2.98 -7.97 -7.84
CA LEU A 18 4.37 -7.55 -7.71
C LEU A 18 4.47 -6.14 -7.14
N ASN A 19 3.67 -5.20 -7.67
CA ASN A 19 3.62 -3.83 -7.16
C ASN A 19 3.17 -3.78 -5.70
N SER A 20 2.22 -4.61 -5.28
CA SER A 20 1.78 -4.69 -3.87
C SER A 20 2.90 -5.17 -2.95
N PHE A 21 3.73 -6.13 -3.40
CA PHE A 21 4.90 -6.58 -2.65
C PHE A 21 5.99 -5.52 -2.58
N ILE A 22 6.31 -4.87 -3.70
CA ILE A 22 7.28 -3.77 -3.74
C ILE A 22 6.86 -2.65 -2.78
N LEU A 23 5.56 -2.33 -2.77
CA LEU A 23 4.98 -1.34 -1.88
C LEU A 23 5.14 -1.71 -0.41
N LEU A 24 4.89 -2.97 -0.07
CA LEU A 24 5.04 -3.47 1.29
C LEU A 24 6.49 -3.34 1.75
N PHE A 25 7.45 -3.73 0.91
CA PHE A 25 8.87 -3.57 1.23
C PHE A 25 9.28 -2.10 1.35
N ALA A 26 8.74 -1.21 0.50
CA ALA A 26 8.98 0.22 0.60
C ALA A 26 8.44 0.81 1.91
N LEU A 27 7.24 0.42 2.34
CA LEU A 27 6.65 0.82 3.62
C LEU A 27 7.47 0.33 4.81
N ILE A 28 7.87 -0.95 4.81
CA ILE A 28 8.74 -1.52 5.86
C ILE A 28 10.08 -0.76 5.93
N GLY A 29 10.67 -0.43 4.78
CA GLY A 29 11.92 0.35 4.73
C GLY A 29 11.76 1.77 5.26
N LEU A 30 10.63 2.41 4.96
CA LEU A 30 10.30 3.76 5.42
C LEU A 30 10.07 3.76 6.95
N ASP A 31 9.31 2.79 7.46
CA ASP A 31 9.05 2.62 8.89
C ASP A 31 10.34 2.31 9.67
N ALA A 32 11.21 1.44 9.14
CA ALA A 32 12.50 1.12 9.75
C ALA A 32 13.46 2.32 9.74
N GLY A 33 13.52 3.05 8.62
CA GLY A 33 14.32 4.27 8.52
C GLY A 33 13.82 5.36 9.47
N TRP A 34 12.50 5.50 9.61
CA TRP A 34 11.88 6.40 10.59
C TRP A 34 12.24 6.01 12.02
N LEU A 35 12.12 4.73 12.38
CA LEU A 35 12.50 4.25 13.71
C LEU A 35 13.96 4.55 14.03
N LEU A 36 14.89 4.26 13.11
CA LEU A 36 16.33 4.53 13.30
C LEU A 36 16.65 6.03 13.39
N TYR A 37 15.93 6.88 12.66
CA TYR A 37 16.09 8.33 12.73
C TYR A 37 15.53 8.93 14.03
N VAL A 38 14.44 8.35 14.53
CA VAL A 38 13.66 8.88 15.66
C VAL A 38 14.05 8.26 17.00
N GLU A 39 15.05 7.37 17.05
CA GLU A 39 15.60 6.80 18.30
C GLU A 39 16.03 7.86 19.36
N HIS A 40 16.12 9.14 18.99
CA HIS A 40 16.40 10.25 19.91
C HIS A 40 15.15 10.96 20.47
N ILE A 41 13.94 10.54 20.09
CA ILE A 41 12.66 11.14 20.51
C ILE A 41 11.88 10.14 21.38
N GLN A 42 11.35 10.62 22.50
CA GLN A 42 10.67 9.80 23.51
C GLN A 42 9.39 9.08 23.03
N ASN A 43 8.90 9.33 21.80
CA ASN A 43 7.76 8.64 21.19
C ASN A 43 7.93 8.54 19.66
N PRO A 44 8.54 7.46 19.14
CA PRO A 44 8.80 7.32 17.71
C PRO A 44 7.58 6.95 16.88
N ILE A 45 6.53 6.41 17.52
CA ILE A 45 5.25 6.05 16.90
C ILE A 45 4.20 7.01 17.45
N ASP A 46 4.02 8.14 16.76
CA ASP A 46 3.02 9.15 17.10
C ASP A 46 1.81 9.10 16.15
N ALA A 47 0.78 9.88 16.47
CA ALA A 47 -0.43 9.95 15.64
C ALA A 47 -0.13 10.43 14.20
N ASN A 48 0.91 11.26 14.01
CA ASN A 48 1.30 11.76 12.69
C ASN A 48 1.94 10.65 11.84
N PHE A 49 2.80 9.82 12.43
CA PHE A 49 3.39 8.66 11.77
C PHE A 49 2.32 7.65 11.32
N ILE A 50 1.36 7.37 12.18
CA ILE A 50 0.22 6.49 11.85
C ILE A 50 -0.63 7.13 10.73
N ALA A 51 -0.96 8.42 10.83
CA ALA A 51 -1.75 9.13 9.82
C ALA A 51 -1.04 9.18 8.45
N PHE A 52 0.28 9.37 8.45
CA PHE A 52 1.10 9.34 7.24
C PHE A 52 1.05 7.96 6.57
N ASN A 53 1.23 6.89 7.33
CA ASN A 53 1.13 5.53 6.82
C ASN A 53 -0.26 5.23 6.23
N PHE A 54 -1.33 5.68 6.90
CA PHE A 54 -2.69 5.58 6.35
C PHE A 54 -2.88 6.35 5.05
N LEU A 55 -2.37 7.59 4.96
CA LEU A 55 -2.43 8.38 3.74
C LEU A 55 -1.70 7.71 2.58
N VAL A 56 -0.52 7.15 2.83
CA VAL A 56 0.27 6.41 1.84
C VAL A 56 -0.53 5.21 1.33
N LEU A 57 -1.07 4.39 2.23
CA LEU A 57 -1.91 3.24 1.85
C LEU A 57 -3.12 3.66 1.02
N ILE A 58 -3.84 4.71 1.44
CA ILE A 58 -5.00 5.24 0.70
C ILE A 58 -4.57 5.67 -0.71
N ALA A 59 -3.50 6.47 -0.84
CA ALA A 59 -3.01 6.96 -2.13
C ALA A 59 -2.68 5.83 -3.10
N ILE A 60 -2.16 4.71 -2.59
CA ILE A 60 -1.76 3.58 -3.43
C ILE A 60 -2.96 2.71 -3.84
N PHE A 61 -3.89 2.45 -2.92
CA PHE A 61 -5.03 1.57 -3.22
C PHE A 61 -6.19 2.30 -3.92
N THR A 62 -6.30 3.62 -3.78
CA THR A 62 -7.39 4.43 -4.36
C THR A 62 -7.48 4.32 -5.89
N PRO A 63 -6.39 4.47 -6.68
CA PRO A 63 -6.47 4.37 -8.14
C PRO A 63 -7.03 3.03 -8.62
N LYS A 64 -6.62 1.91 -8.00
CA LYS A 64 -7.12 0.58 -8.34
C LYS A 64 -8.59 0.41 -7.95
N PHE A 65 -8.99 0.93 -6.79
CA PHE A 65 -10.38 0.93 -6.35
C PHE A 65 -11.27 1.72 -7.31
N LEU A 66 -10.84 2.91 -7.73
CA LEU A 66 -11.53 3.74 -8.71
C LEU A 66 -11.63 3.07 -10.08
N HIS A 67 -10.56 2.43 -10.54
CA HIS A 67 -10.57 1.66 -11.80
C HIS A 67 -11.62 0.55 -11.76
N LYS A 68 -11.68 -0.20 -10.66
CA LYS A 68 -12.66 -1.27 -10.49
C LYS A 68 -14.11 -0.76 -10.39
N LEU A 69 -14.32 0.40 -9.79
CA LEU A 69 -15.63 1.06 -9.78
C LEU A 69 -16.04 1.51 -11.19
N ALA A 70 -15.11 1.99 -12.01
CA ALA A 70 -15.37 2.38 -13.39
C ALA A 70 -15.72 1.17 -14.28
N GLU A 71 -15.08 0.01 -14.06
CA GLU A 71 -15.40 -1.25 -14.75
C GLU A 71 -16.76 -1.86 -14.38
N LEU A 72 -17.37 -1.43 -13.27
CA LEU A 72 -18.70 -1.87 -12.81
C LEU A 72 -19.86 -1.07 -13.43
N LYS A 73 -19.57 0.00 -14.19
CA LYS A 73 -20.55 0.76 -14.99
C LYS A 73 -20.60 0.25 -16.42
#